data_AF-A0A5Y7EZ00-F1
#
_entry.id   AF-A0A5Y7EZ00-F1
#
_cell.length_a   1.000
_cell.length_b   1.000
_cell.length_c   1.000
_cell.angle_alpha   90.00
_cell.angle_beta   90.00
_cell.angle_gamma   90.00
#
_symmetry.space_group_name_H-M   'P 1'
#
loop_
_entity.id
_entity.type
_entity.pdbx_description
1 polymer ?
#
loop_
_entity_poly.entity_id
_entity_poly.type
_entity_poly.pdbx_seq_one_letter_code
_entity_poly.pdbx_strand_id
1 'polypeptide(L)'
;MTIDSANPYQNLTLSNPLQNSSALNLIKDSKALDQKGNENSLEQLSYIFNNITYASEFGFRINEEGFFDKDLNKIANIPESYDINIKSVRSIAKELAKQDENLNYNKIDLPYLLNSYHSSLKSINSEFLQDDNAYLSRDLISKLSSGFSTDNGEFLGQISRIYNNQEEIDLAL
;
A
#
# COMPACT_ATOMS: atom_id res chain seq x y z
N MET A 1 -16.36 -17.75 -23.11
CA MET A 1 -16.84 -17.52 -21.74
C MET A 1 -15.97 -16.43 -21.16
N THR A 2 -16.41 -15.18 -21.27
CA THR A 2 -15.70 -14.01 -20.77
C THR A 2 -15.88 -13.99 -19.26
N ILE A 3 -14.79 -14.20 -18.52
CA ILE A 3 -14.79 -14.12 -17.07
C ILE A 3 -14.63 -12.63 -16.75
N ASP A 4 -15.72 -11.97 -16.35
CA ASP A 4 -15.66 -10.65 -15.75
C ASP A 4 -14.77 -10.73 -14.50
N SER A 5 -13.52 -10.25 -14.61
CA SER A 5 -12.62 -10.06 -13.48
C SER A 5 -13.03 -8.78 -12.74
N ALA A 6 -14.20 -8.82 -12.11
CA ALA A 6 -14.58 -7.82 -11.13
C ALA A 6 -13.62 -7.93 -9.94
N ASN A 7 -12.87 -6.87 -9.69
CA ASN A 7 -11.97 -6.75 -8.55
C ASN A 7 -12.81 -6.98 -7.27
N PRO A 8 -12.49 -7.97 -6.41
CA PRO A 8 -13.32 -8.32 -5.25
C PRO A 8 -13.50 -7.16 -4.25
N TYR A 9 -12.69 -6.10 -4.37
CA TYR A 9 -12.79 -4.89 -3.56
C TYR A 9 -13.81 -3.85 -4.08
N GLN A 10 -14.46 -4.06 -5.23
CA GLN A 10 -15.49 -3.16 -5.77
C GLN A 10 -16.70 -3.00 -4.83
N ASN A 11 -17.00 -4.02 -4.01
CA ASN A 11 -18.18 -4.02 -3.15
C ASN A 11 -18.01 -3.27 -1.80
N LEU A 12 -16.84 -2.71 -1.52
CA LEU A 12 -16.62 -1.91 -0.30
C LEU A 12 -17.02 -0.44 -0.44
N THR A 13 -17.40 0.00 -1.64
CA THR A 13 -17.60 1.43 -1.96
C THR A 13 -19.05 1.93 -1.90
N LEU A 14 -20.00 1.10 -1.48
CA LEU A 14 -21.41 1.49 -1.33
C LEU A 14 -21.93 1.19 0.08
N SER A 15 -21.42 1.92 1.07
CA SER A 15 -22.08 2.07 2.37
C SER A 15 -21.88 3.49 2.85
N ASN A 16 -22.93 4.27 2.62
CA ASN A 16 -23.17 5.61 3.12
C ASN A 16 -22.55 5.83 4.52
N PRO A 17 -21.66 6.83 4.76
CA PRO A 17 -20.99 7.02 6.05
C PRO A 17 -21.93 7.42 7.21
N LEU A 18 -23.24 7.47 6.98
CA LEU A 18 -24.27 7.90 7.94
C LEU A 18 -25.26 6.79 8.37
N GLN A 19 -25.04 5.52 8.04
CA GLN A 19 -26.02 4.45 8.32
C GLN A 19 -25.52 3.25 9.16
N ASN A 20 -24.44 3.39 9.92
CA ASN A 20 -24.17 2.45 11.03
C ASN A 20 -24.76 2.96 12.36
N SER A 21 -26.07 3.28 12.35
CA SER A 21 -26.84 3.60 13.56
C SER A 21 -27.11 2.37 14.44
N SER A 22 -26.74 1.16 13.99
CA SER A 22 -26.80 -0.07 14.78
C SER A 22 -25.84 -0.05 15.98
N ALA A 23 -24.71 0.66 15.88
CA ALA A 23 -23.75 0.80 16.98
C ALA A 23 -24.18 1.83 18.03
N LEU A 24 -25.01 2.81 17.67
CA LEU A 24 -25.53 3.81 18.60
C LEU A 24 -26.51 3.21 19.63
N ASN A 25 -27.11 2.06 19.30
CA ASN A 25 -27.98 1.31 20.22
C ASN A 25 -27.20 0.44 21.21
N LEU A 26 -25.96 0.04 20.90
CA LEU A 26 -25.10 -0.73 21.84
C LEU A 26 -24.63 0.11 23.03
N ILE A 27 -24.48 1.43 22.84
CA ILE A 27 -24.04 2.33 23.91
C ILE A 27 -25.16 2.59 24.94
N LYS A 28 -26.44 2.52 24.52
CA LYS A 28 -27.57 2.68 25.46
C LYS A 28 -27.71 1.51 26.44
N ASP A 29 -27.28 0.32 26.06
CA ASP A 29 -27.38 -0.88 26.90
C ASP A 29 -26.12 -1.15 27.75
N SER A 30 -25.06 -0.35 27.56
CA SER A 30 -23.78 -0.49 28.27
C SER A 30 -23.74 0.12 29.69
N LYS A 31 -24.86 0.63 30.21
CA LYS A 31 -24.94 1.11 31.61
C LYS A 31 -25.01 -0.01 32.66
N ALA A 32 -24.75 -1.26 32.30
CA ALA A 32 -24.83 -2.39 33.21
C ALA A 32 -23.75 -3.45 32.93
N LEU A 33 -22.46 -3.09 33.01
CA LEU A 33 -21.41 -4.08 33.27
C LEU A 33 -20.16 -3.39 33.80
N ASP A 34 -20.17 -3.13 35.11
CA ASP A 34 -18.93 -3.05 35.89
C ASP A 34 -18.22 -4.39 35.80
N GLN A 35 -17.11 -4.48 35.06
CA GLN A 35 -16.09 -5.49 35.33
C GLN A 35 -14.72 -5.10 34.74
N LYS A 36 -13.77 -4.95 35.68
CA LYS A 36 -12.33 -4.86 35.48
C LYS A 36 -11.85 -5.81 34.37
N GLY A 37 -11.17 -5.27 33.37
CA GLY A 37 -10.27 -6.04 32.50
C GLY A 37 -10.38 -5.75 31.01
N ASN A 38 -9.88 -4.59 30.56
CA ASN A 38 -9.14 -4.40 29.31
C ASN A 38 -9.05 -2.89 28.99
N GLU A 39 -8.00 -2.24 29.45
CA GLU A 39 -7.70 -0.86 29.04
C GLU A 39 -7.32 -0.82 27.54
N ASN A 40 -6.65 -1.87 27.03
CA ASN A 40 -6.25 -2.01 25.62
C ASN A 40 -7.42 -2.08 24.63
N SER A 41 -8.56 -2.68 25.00
CA SER A 41 -9.69 -2.80 24.06
C SER A 41 -10.47 -1.49 23.94
N LEU A 42 -10.53 -0.69 25.01
CA LEU A 42 -11.18 0.62 24.98
C LEU A 42 -10.36 1.65 24.20
N GLU A 43 -9.03 1.62 24.33
CA GLU A 43 -8.14 2.46 23.52
C GLU A 43 -8.23 2.12 22.02
N GLN A 44 -8.18 0.83 21.65
CA GLN A 44 -8.37 0.40 20.26
C GLN A 44 -9.74 0.81 19.69
N LEU A 45 -10.82 0.65 20.47
CA LEU A 45 -12.14 1.10 20.05
C LEU A 45 -12.18 2.63 19.88
N SER A 46 -11.59 3.39 20.81
CA SER A 46 -11.53 4.85 20.69
C SER A 46 -10.73 5.34 19.47
N TYR A 47 -9.67 4.63 19.09
CA TYR A 47 -8.88 4.90 17.89
C TYR A 47 -9.70 4.64 16.61
N ILE A 48 -10.48 3.56 16.58
CA ILE A 48 -11.38 3.23 15.46
C ILE A 48 -12.50 4.28 15.31
N PHE A 49 -12.99 4.85 16.41
CA PHE A 49 -14.07 5.85 16.37
C PHE A 49 -13.61 7.28 16.10
N ASN A 50 -12.35 7.62 16.38
CA ASN A 50 -11.84 9.00 16.26
C ASN A 50 -11.09 9.30 14.96
N ASN A 51 -10.64 8.29 14.21
CA ASN A 51 -9.94 8.52 12.95
C ASN A 51 -10.89 8.55 11.75
N ILE A 52 -11.05 9.73 11.18
CA ILE A 52 -11.78 9.92 9.93
C ILE A 52 -10.93 9.36 8.79
N THR A 53 -11.50 8.41 8.05
CA THR A 53 -10.87 7.80 6.88
C THR A 53 -11.80 7.82 5.68
N TYR A 54 -11.22 7.87 4.48
CA TYR A 54 -11.90 8.03 3.21
C TYR A 54 -11.54 6.89 2.26
N ALA A 55 -12.48 6.48 1.42
CA ALA A 55 -12.17 5.54 0.34
C ALA A 55 -11.32 6.24 -0.73
N SER A 56 -10.19 5.65 -1.09
CA SER A 56 -9.37 6.06 -2.24
C SER A 56 -9.88 5.45 -3.55
N GLU A 57 -9.42 6.00 -4.66
CA GLU A 57 -9.65 5.44 -6.00
C GLU A 57 -9.03 4.05 -6.21
N PHE A 58 -8.12 3.62 -5.33
CA PHE A 58 -7.47 2.30 -5.41
C PHE A 58 -8.20 1.22 -4.58
N GLY A 59 -9.34 1.56 -3.97
CA GLY A 59 -10.14 0.61 -3.17
C GLY A 59 -9.67 0.44 -1.72
N PHE A 60 -8.67 1.22 -1.28
CA PHE A 60 -8.18 1.22 0.10
C PHE A 60 -8.55 2.50 0.83
N ARG A 61 -8.58 2.46 2.17
CA ARG A 61 -8.85 3.65 2.99
C ARG A 61 -7.60 4.49 3.20
N ILE A 62 -7.80 5.81 3.25
CA ILE A 62 -6.77 6.80 3.58
C ILE A 62 -7.24 7.70 4.72
N ASN A 63 -6.30 8.23 5.51
CA ASN A 63 -6.58 9.28 6.48
C ASN A 63 -6.65 10.67 5.82
N GLU A 64 -6.92 11.71 6.61
CA GLU A 64 -6.99 13.12 6.16
C GLU A 64 -5.69 13.63 5.53
N GLU A 65 -4.53 13.12 5.97
CA GLU A 65 -3.21 13.49 5.45
C GLU A 65 -2.86 12.74 4.14
N GLY A 66 -3.69 11.76 3.76
CA GLY A 66 -3.55 10.97 2.53
C GLY A 66 -2.64 9.74 2.68
N PHE A 67 -2.40 9.26 3.90
CA PHE A 67 -1.74 7.97 4.14
C PHE A 67 -2.75 6.83 4.17
N PHE A 68 -2.39 5.70 3.56
CA PHE A 68 -3.23 4.50 3.58
C PHE A 68 -3.25 3.84 4.96
N ASP A 69 -4.39 3.23 5.28
CA ASP A 69 -4.51 2.33 6.44
C ASP A 69 -3.59 1.10 6.25
N LYS A 70 -3.11 0.55 7.37
CA LYS A 70 -2.12 -0.55 7.38
C LYS A 70 -2.63 -1.87 6.79
N ASP A 71 -3.93 -1.99 6.55
CA ASP A 71 -4.50 -3.12 5.81
C ASP A 71 -3.92 -3.23 4.39
N LEU A 72 -3.58 -2.11 3.74
CA LEU A 72 -2.88 -2.13 2.46
C LEU A 72 -1.52 -2.82 2.59
N ASN A 73 -0.72 -2.45 3.60
CA ASN A 73 0.60 -3.05 3.84
C ASN A 73 0.49 -4.57 4.07
N LYS A 74 -0.49 -5.00 4.88
CA LYS A 74 -0.72 -6.42 5.16
C LYS A 74 -1.05 -7.21 3.90
N ILE A 75 -1.98 -6.70 3.08
CA ILE A 75 -2.37 -7.37 1.83
C ILE A 75 -1.23 -7.36 0.82
N ALA A 76 -0.46 -6.27 0.76
CA ALA A 76 0.73 -6.15 -0.09
C ALA A 76 1.95 -6.91 0.46
N ASN A 77 1.87 -7.56 1.62
CA ASN A 77 2.98 -8.25 2.27
C ASN A 77 4.26 -7.39 2.36
N ILE A 78 4.12 -6.15 2.82
CA ILE A 78 5.20 -5.21 3.09
C ILE A 78 5.14 -4.75 4.56
N PRO A 79 6.24 -4.25 5.15
CA PRO A 79 6.26 -3.86 6.56
C PRO A 79 5.16 -2.88 6.92
N GLU A 80 4.41 -3.14 8.00
CA GLU A 80 3.37 -2.22 8.51
C GLU A 80 3.96 -0.90 9.03
N SER A 81 5.26 -0.87 9.33
CA SER A 81 5.97 0.35 9.69
C SER A 81 5.98 1.39 8.57
N TYR A 82 5.81 1.00 7.30
CA TYR A 82 5.86 1.92 6.16
C TYR A 82 4.58 2.73 6.03
N ASP A 83 4.74 4.04 5.93
CA ASP A 83 3.64 4.97 5.66
C ASP A 83 3.56 5.25 4.16
N ILE A 84 2.47 4.79 3.54
CA ILE A 84 2.27 4.90 2.09
C ILE A 84 1.36 6.07 1.82
N ASN A 85 1.87 7.10 1.14
CA ASN A 85 1.06 8.25 0.77
C ASN A 85 0.42 8.06 -0.62
N ILE A 86 -0.86 8.42 -0.72
CA ILE A 86 -1.63 8.32 -1.97
C ILE A 86 -1.02 9.14 -3.11
N LYS A 87 -0.34 10.25 -2.84
CA LYS A 87 0.34 11.06 -3.88
C LYS A 87 1.45 10.27 -4.57
N SER A 88 2.19 9.46 -3.82
CA SER A 88 3.25 8.60 -4.37
C SER A 88 2.64 7.50 -5.26
N VAL A 89 1.59 6.85 -4.78
CA VAL A 89 0.87 5.83 -5.56
C VAL A 89 0.29 6.41 -6.85
N ARG A 90 -0.35 7.59 -6.79
CA ARG A 90 -0.84 8.30 -7.99
C ARG A 90 0.26 8.60 -8.99
N SER A 91 1.46 8.93 -8.51
CA SER A 91 2.61 9.22 -9.38
C SER A 91 3.06 7.97 -10.12
N ILE A 92 3.17 6.83 -9.41
CA ILE A 92 3.47 5.53 -10.03
C ILE A 92 2.39 5.16 -11.05
N ALA A 93 1.12 5.23 -10.66
CA ALA A 93 0.00 4.90 -11.53
C ALA A 93 -0.05 5.77 -12.80
N LYS A 94 0.31 7.06 -12.69
CA LYS A 94 0.42 7.96 -13.83
C LYS A 94 1.52 7.53 -14.80
N GLU A 95 2.67 7.09 -14.30
CA GLU A 95 3.74 6.57 -15.16
C GLU A 95 3.32 5.27 -15.86
N LEU A 96 2.62 4.37 -15.16
CA LEU A 96 2.07 3.15 -15.78
C LEU A 96 1.04 3.49 -16.88
N ALA A 97 0.17 4.47 -16.64
CA ALA A 97 -0.83 4.89 -17.62
C ALA A 97 -0.23 5.57 -18.86
N LYS A 98 1.01 6.09 -18.80
CA LYS A 98 1.72 6.56 -20.01
C LYS A 98 2.17 5.41 -20.91
N GLN A 99 2.38 4.22 -20.33
CA GLN A 99 2.79 3.03 -21.06
C GLN A 99 1.58 2.27 -21.64
N ASP A 100 0.42 2.39 -21.00
CA ASP A 100 -0.85 1.84 -21.45
C ASP A 100 -1.99 2.87 -21.29
N GLU A 101 -2.41 3.46 -22.42
CA GLU A 101 -3.47 4.47 -22.47
C GLU A 101 -4.84 3.96 -21.99
N ASN A 102 -5.06 2.64 -21.95
CA ASN A 102 -6.33 2.04 -21.51
C ASN A 102 -6.34 1.70 -20.00
N LEU A 103 -5.25 2.01 -19.29
CA LEU A 103 -5.11 1.72 -17.87
C LEU A 103 -6.01 2.68 -17.05
N ASN A 104 -6.99 2.10 -16.36
CA ASN A 104 -7.81 2.81 -15.38
C ASN A 104 -7.24 2.53 -13.98
N TYR A 105 -7.14 3.55 -13.12
CA TYR A 105 -6.66 3.42 -11.74
C TYR A 105 -7.35 2.28 -10.96
N ASN A 106 -8.64 2.06 -11.20
CA ASN A 106 -9.43 1.02 -10.52
C ASN A 106 -9.05 -0.42 -10.96
N LYS A 107 -8.30 -0.56 -12.05
CA LYS A 107 -7.77 -1.83 -12.56
C LYS A 107 -6.36 -2.13 -12.06
N ILE A 108 -5.71 -1.17 -11.39
CA ILE A 108 -4.38 -1.38 -10.83
C ILE A 108 -4.52 -2.24 -9.58
N ASP A 109 -3.94 -3.43 -9.60
CA ASP A 109 -3.74 -4.25 -8.41
C ASP A 109 -2.64 -3.60 -7.56
N LEU A 110 -3.05 -2.64 -6.73
CA LEU A 110 -2.13 -1.85 -5.91
C LEU A 110 -1.30 -2.73 -4.95
N PRO A 111 -1.87 -3.71 -4.24
CA PRO A 111 -1.07 -4.61 -3.40
C PRO A 111 0.02 -5.35 -4.18
N TYR A 112 -0.34 -5.95 -5.31
CA TYR A 112 0.65 -6.66 -6.14
C TYR A 112 1.75 -5.72 -6.63
N LEU A 113 1.37 -4.52 -7.07
CA LEU A 113 2.30 -3.50 -7.54
C LEU A 113 3.30 -3.12 -6.45
N LEU A 114 2.81 -2.75 -5.27
CA LEU A 114 3.64 -2.36 -4.13
C LEU A 114 4.56 -3.51 -3.69
N ASN A 115 4.03 -4.73 -3.62
CA ASN A 115 4.82 -5.90 -3.27
C ASN A 115 5.95 -6.14 -4.28
N SER A 116 5.64 -6.04 -5.57
CA SER A 116 6.59 -6.26 -6.66
C SER A 116 7.74 -5.25 -6.61
N TYR A 117 7.43 -3.96 -6.46
CA TYR A 117 8.46 -2.91 -6.33
C TYR A 117 9.26 -3.04 -5.05
N HIS A 118 8.60 -3.28 -3.91
CA HIS A 118 9.28 -3.48 -2.63
C HIS A 118 10.24 -4.66 -2.67
N SER A 119 9.79 -5.81 -3.19
CA SER A 119 10.61 -7.01 -3.31
C SER A 119 11.80 -6.79 -4.25
N SER A 120 11.60 -6.07 -5.35
CA SER A 120 12.67 -5.70 -6.28
C SER A 120 13.70 -4.80 -5.61
N LEU A 121 13.27 -3.74 -4.92
CA LEU A 121 14.15 -2.84 -4.18
C LEU A 121 14.94 -3.58 -3.10
N LYS A 122 14.27 -4.43 -2.31
CA LYS A 122 14.89 -5.25 -1.27
C LYS A 122 15.91 -6.24 -1.81
N SER A 123 15.71 -6.73 -3.03
CA SER A 123 16.63 -7.70 -3.66
C SER A 123 17.93 -7.08 -4.17
N ILE A 124 17.93 -5.79 -4.51
CA ILE A 124 19.10 -5.11 -5.10
C ILE A 124 19.74 -4.06 -4.20
N ASN A 125 19.07 -3.68 -3.10
CA ASN A 125 19.53 -2.67 -2.16
C ASN A 125 19.39 -3.18 -0.72
N SER A 126 20.53 -3.37 -0.05
CA SER A 126 20.58 -3.88 1.33
C SER A 126 19.90 -2.96 2.35
N GLU A 127 19.73 -1.68 2.02
CA GLU A 127 19.03 -0.70 2.86
C GLU A 127 17.63 -1.18 3.25
N PHE A 128 16.89 -1.79 2.32
CA PHE A 128 15.53 -2.27 2.56
C PHE A 128 15.46 -3.68 3.16
N LEU A 129 16.60 -4.25 3.60
CA LEU A 129 16.60 -5.48 4.39
C LEU A 129 16.20 -5.25 5.84
N GLN A 130 16.51 -4.06 6.35
CA GLN A 130 16.00 -3.62 7.64
C GLN A 130 14.56 -3.18 7.42
N ASP A 131 13.59 -3.81 8.09
CA ASP A 131 12.18 -3.46 7.97
C ASP A 131 11.87 -2.18 8.80
N ASP A 132 12.71 -1.15 8.66
CA ASP A 132 12.66 0.12 9.38
C ASP A 132 12.11 1.26 8.50
N ASN A 133 11.32 2.17 9.08
CA ASN A 133 10.75 3.30 8.35
C ASN A 133 11.75 4.48 8.28
N ALA A 134 13.02 4.17 7.96
CA ALA A 134 14.09 5.15 7.93
C ALA A 134 13.91 6.13 6.75
N TYR A 135 14.09 7.42 7.02
CA TYR A 135 14.09 8.43 5.96
C TYR A 135 15.43 8.43 5.23
N LEU A 136 15.41 8.10 3.94
CA LEU A 136 16.59 8.19 3.09
C LEU A 136 16.83 9.65 2.64
N SER A 137 18.04 10.15 2.87
CA SER A 137 18.48 11.43 2.32
C SER A 137 18.71 11.31 0.81
N ARG A 138 18.77 12.44 0.09
CA ARG A 138 19.08 12.45 -1.35
C ARG A 138 20.40 11.74 -1.67
N ASP A 139 21.41 11.92 -0.81
CA ASP A 139 22.73 11.30 -0.99
C ASP A 139 22.71 9.79 -0.76
N LEU A 140 21.79 9.29 0.08
CA LEU A 140 21.57 7.86 0.26
C LEU A 140 20.81 7.29 -0.93
N ILE A 141 19.76 7.98 -1.39
CA ILE A 141 18.99 7.60 -2.58
C ILE A 141 19.89 7.50 -3.81
N SER A 142 20.84 8.44 -4.00
CA SER A 142 21.76 8.42 -5.15
C SER A 142 22.76 7.25 -5.14
N LYS A 143 22.89 6.54 -4.02
CA LYS A 143 23.76 5.37 -3.89
C LYS A 143 23.02 4.06 -4.09
N LEU A 144 21.70 4.10 -4.21
CA LEU A 144 20.90 2.91 -4.51
C LEU A 144 21.20 2.43 -5.94
N SER A 145 21.19 1.12 -6.12
CA SER A 145 21.25 0.49 -7.44
C SER A 145 20.13 1.05 -8.32
N SER A 146 20.49 1.47 -9.53
CA SER A 146 19.58 2.13 -10.48
C SER A 146 18.67 1.14 -11.22
N GLY A 147 19.04 -0.14 -11.30
CA GLY A 147 18.19 -1.15 -11.93
C GLY A 147 18.76 -2.56 -11.89
N PHE A 148 18.07 -3.48 -12.56
CA PHE A 148 18.49 -4.87 -12.71
C PHE A 148 17.95 -5.47 -14.00
N SER A 149 18.55 -6.57 -14.45
CA SER A 149 18.00 -7.44 -15.49
C SER A 149 17.72 -8.82 -14.91
N THR A 150 16.77 -9.53 -15.52
CA THR A 150 16.43 -10.90 -15.17
C THR A 150 16.79 -11.87 -16.30
N ASP A 151 16.95 -13.15 -15.98
CA ASP A 151 17.37 -14.17 -16.96
C ASP A 151 16.39 -14.31 -18.14
N ASN A 152 15.10 -14.08 -17.91
CA ASN A 152 14.03 -14.27 -18.89
C ASN A 152 13.33 -12.96 -19.30
N GLY A 153 13.80 -11.81 -18.81
CA GLY A 153 13.18 -10.50 -19.05
C GLY A 153 11.88 -10.25 -18.28
N GLU A 154 11.43 -11.17 -17.43
CA GLU A 154 10.28 -10.94 -16.56
C GLU A 154 10.68 -10.08 -15.36
N PHE A 155 9.83 -9.13 -14.97
CA PHE A 155 10.14 -8.19 -13.88
C PHE A 155 10.41 -8.89 -12.53
N LEU A 156 9.67 -9.96 -12.23
CA LEU A 156 9.83 -10.76 -11.02
C LEU A 156 10.68 -12.03 -11.23
N GLY A 157 11.43 -12.10 -12.34
CA GLY A 157 12.32 -13.21 -12.65
C GLY A 157 13.58 -13.22 -11.79
N GLN A 158 14.39 -14.27 -11.93
CA GLN A 158 15.69 -14.36 -11.27
C GLN A 158 16.62 -13.26 -11.78
N ILE A 159 17.20 -12.48 -10.86
CA ILE A 159 18.13 -11.39 -11.18
C ILE A 159 19.42 -11.97 -11.76
N SER A 160 19.76 -11.54 -12.97
CA SER A 160 20.97 -11.92 -13.69
C SER A 160 22.08 -10.88 -13.52
N ARG A 161 21.71 -9.60 -13.42
CA ARG A 161 22.64 -8.47 -13.28
C ARG A 161 22.00 -7.32 -12.53
N ILE A 162 22.80 -6.63 -11.73
CA ILE A 162 22.42 -5.38 -11.04
C ILE A 162 23.22 -4.24 -11.67
N TYR A 163 22.56 -3.10 -11.89
CA TYR A 163 23.15 -1.88 -12.43
C TYR A 163 23.21 -0.82 -11.33
N ASN A 164 24.40 -0.37 -10.96
CA ASN A 164 24.58 0.55 -9.84
C ASN A 164 24.23 2.00 -10.20
N ASN A 165 24.33 2.36 -11.47
CA ASN A 165 24.13 3.72 -11.97
C ASN A 165 23.52 3.71 -13.39
N GLN A 166 23.08 4.87 -13.86
CA GLN A 166 22.47 5.02 -15.18
C GLN A 166 23.45 4.71 -16.33
N GLU A 167 24.73 5.02 -16.19
CA GLU A 167 25.74 4.74 -17.23
C GLU A 167 25.87 3.23 -17.49
N GLU A 168 25.83 2.40 -16.45
CA GLU A 168 25.82 0.94 -16.58
C GLU A 168 24.56 0.42 -17.30
N ILE A 169 23.40 1.07 -17.12
CA ILE A 169 22.15 0.73 -17.83
C ILE A 169 22.27 1.12 -19.30
N ASP A 170 22.74 2.33 -19.59
CA ASP A 170 22.85 2.86 -20.96
C ASP A 170 23.82 2.04 -21.82
N LEU A 171 24.86 1.45 -21.21
CA LEU A 171 25.80 0.54 -21.89
C LEU A 171 25.21 -0.86 -22.16
N ALA A 172 24.10 -1.22 -21.51
CA ALA A 172 23.47 -2.52 -21.62
C ALA A 172 22.27 -2.55 -22.60
N LEU A 173 21.80 -1.38 -23.04
CA LEU A 173 20.71 -1.19 -24.01
C LEU A 173 21.24 -1.03 -25.44
#